data_AF-A0A7W8C3T8-F1
#
_entry.id   AF-A0A7W8C3T8-F1
#
_cell.length_a   1.000
_cell.length_b   1.000
_cell.length_c   1.000
_cell.angle_alpha   90.00
_cell.angle_beta   90.00
_cell.angle_gamma   90.00
#
_symmetry.space_group_name_H-M   'P 1'
#
loop_
_entity.id
_entity.type
_entity.pdbx_description
1 polymer ?
#
loop_
_entity_poly.entity_id
_entity_poly.type
_entity_poly.pdbx_seq_one_letter_code
_entity_poly.pdbx_strand_id
1 'polypeptide(L)' 'MSMTTEQRQAQVSYVPKILRNMAEICEEMGVGEKTVKAWVQKGAPIAVEGDGRKVRYSAEMARLQAWRIIFLCRD' A
#
# COMPACT_ATOMS: atom_id res chain seq x y z
N MET A 1 24.27 -28.50 -35.36
CA MET A 1 24.24 -27.10 -34.90
C MET A 1 22.92 -26.89 -34.20
N SER A 2 22.96 -26.69 -32.88
CA SER A 2 21.81 -26.70 -31.99
C SER A 2 21.10 -25.35 -32.00
N MET A 3 19.79 -25.34 -32.19
CA MET A 3 18.93 -24.21 -31.82
C MET A 3 17.93 -24.69 -30.78
N THR A 4 18.30 -24.57 -29.51
CA THR A 4 17.32 -24.58 -28.42
C THR A 4 16.80 -23.15 -28.29
N THR A 5 15.66 -22.89 -28.93
CA THR A 5 14.95 -21.62 -28.74
C THR A 5 14.33 -21.65 -27.34
N GLU A 6 15.05 -21.13 -26.36
CA GLU A 6 14.53 -20.88 -25.02
C GLU A 6 13.47 -19.77 -25.14
N GLN A 7 12.21 -20.18 -25.30
CA GLN A 7 11.07 -19.28 -25.17
C GLN A 7 11.02 -18.80 -23.72
N ARG A 8 11.56 -17.60 -23.46
CA ARG A 8 11.36 -16.92 -22.17
C ARG A 8 9.88 -16.62 -22.01
N GLN A 9 9.15 -17.50 -21.32
CA GLN A 9 7.81 -17.18 -20.82
C GLN A 9 7.93 -15.91 -19.97
N ALA A 10 7.24 -14.85 -20.37
CA ALA A 10 7.18 -13.63 -19.57
C ALA A 10 6.44 -13.96 -18.27
N GLN A 11 7.19 -14.12 -17.18
CA GLN A 11 6.63 -14.36 -15.86
C GLN A 11 6.05 -13.05 -15.31
N VAL A 12 4.73 -13.01 -15.17
CA VAL A 12 4.05 -11.90 -14.49
C VAL A 12 4.10 -12.17 -12.98
N SER A 13 4.88 -11.38 -12.25
CA SER A 13 4.92 -11.42 -10.79
C SER A 13 4.15 -10.24 -10.22
N TYR A 14 3.30 -10.50 -9.21
CA TYR A 14 2.78 -9.44 -8.37
C TYR A 14 3.90 -8.96 -7.44
N VAL A 15 4.33 -7.71 -7.62
CA VAL A 15 5.30 -7.07 -6.73
C VAL A 15 4.52 -6.14 -5.79
N PRO A 16 4.47 -6.42 -4.48
CA PRO A 16 3.79 -5.56 -3.53
C PRO A 16 4.36 -4.15 -3.56
N LYS A 17 3.48 -3.13 -3.57
CA LYS A 17 3.89 -1.74 -3.50
C LYS A 17 3.81 -1.28 -2.06
N ILE A 18 4.99 -1.04 -1.47
CA ILE A 18 5.11 -0.52 -0.11
C ILE A 18 5.20 1.01 -0.17
N LEU A 19 4.23 1.67 0.46
CA LEU A 19 4.16 3.11 0.69
C LEU A 19 4.88 3.39 2.01
N ARG A 20 5.99 4.12 1.99
CA ARG A 20 6.97 4.21 3.09
C ARG A 20 6.79 5.40 4.03
N ASN A 21 5.91 6.33 3.68
CA ASN A 21 5.66 7.53 4.46
C ASN A 21 4.25 8.08 4.19
N MET A 22 3.84 9.08 4.97
CA MET A 22 2.54 9.74 4.84
C MET A 22 2.32 10.33 3.44
N ALA A 23 3.34 10.93 2.83
CA ALA A 23 3.22 11.56 1.52
C ALA A 23 2.93 10.53 0.42
N GLU A 24 3.65 9.40 0.40
CA GLU A 24 3.39 8.29 -0.52
C GLU A 24 1.98 7.72 -0.36
N ILE A 25 1.49 7.60 0.89
CA ILE A 25 0.11 7.16 1.15
C ILE A 25 -0.88 8.18 0.59
N CYS A 26 -0.69 9.47 0.87
CA CYS A 26 -1.56 10.53 0.39
C CYS A 26 -1.65 10.58 -1.14
N GLU A 27 -0.49 10.52 -1.81
CA GLU A 27 -0.37 10.55 -3.26
C GLU A 27 -1.02 9.33 -3.91
N GLU A 28 -0.66 8.12 -3.48
CA GLU A 28 -1.17 6.89 -4.09
C GLU A 28 -2.68 6.73 -3.88
N MET A 29 -3.18 7.18 -2.73
CA MET A 29 -4.57 6.97 -2.33
C MET A 29 -5.49 8.13 -2.71
N GLY A 30 -4.93 9.25 -3.19
CA GLY A 30 -5.67 10.46 -3.57
C GLY A 30 -6.36 11.14 -2.39
N VAL A 31 -5.75 11.14 -1.20
CA VAL A 31 -6.35 11.68 0.04
C VAL A 31 -5.37 12.54 0.84
N GLY A 32 -5.89 13.42 1.69
CA GLY A 32 -5.09 14.20 2.63
C GLY A 32 -4.74 13.47 3.92
N GLU A 33 -3.74 13.98 4.66
CA GLU A 33 -3.25 13.35 5.90
C GLU A 33 -4.34 13.14 6.96
N LYS A 34 -5.30 14.06 7.05
CA LYS A 34 -6.41 13.95 8.01
C LYS A 34 -7.21 12.67 7.79
N THR A 35 -7.47 12.33 6.52
CA THR A 35 -8.18 11.10 6.14
C THR A 35 -7.35 9.87 6.49
N VAL A 36 -6.05 9.89 6.18
CA VAL A 36 -5.14 8.78 6.53
C VAL A 36 -5.11 8.54 8.05
N LYS A 37 -4.99 9.61 8.85
CA LYS A 37 -5.03 9.53 10.32
C LYS A 37 -6.36 8.96 10.83
N ALA A 38 -7.49 9.36 10.23
CA ALA A 38 -8.80 8.80 10.58
C ALA A 38 -8.90 7.31 10.22
N TRP A 39 -8.29 6.87 9.12
CA TRP A 39 -8.22 5.45 8.77
C TRP A 39 -7.39 4.64 9.77
N VAL A 40 -6.26 5.18 10.25
CA VAL A 40 -5.48 4.55 11.34
C VAL A 40 -6.36 4.34 12.57
N GLN A 41 -7.11 5.36 12.99
CA GLN A 41 -8.02 5.26 14.14
C GLN A 41 -9.14 4.22 13.93
N LYS A 42 -9.53 3.98 12.68
CA LYS A 42 -10.51 2.96 12.26
C LYS A 42 -9.89 1.57 12.04
N GLY A 43 -8.60 1.38 12.33
CA GLY A 43 -7.93 0.09 12.22
C GLY A 43 -7.51 -0.29 10.79
N ALA A 44 -7.27 0.68 9.92
CA ALA A 44 -6.69 0.41 8.61
C ALA A 44 -5.30 -0.26 8.72
N PRO A 45 -4.90 -1.07 7.72
CA PRO A 45 -3.60 -1.75 7.69
C PRO A 45 -2.46 -0.78 7.34
N ILE A 46 -2.26 0.23 8.20
CA ILE A 46 -1.20 1.23 8.14
C ILE A 46 -0.36 1.04 9.39
N ALA A 47 0.90 0.66 9.22
CA ALA A 47 1.86 0.60 10.31
C ALA A 47 2.20 2.03 10.75
N VAL A 48 2.13 2.27 12.06
CA VAL A 48 2.53 3.53 12.69
C VAL A 48 3.60 3.20 13.72
N GLU A 49 4.81 3.70 13.50
CA GLU A 49 5.98 3.41 14.33
C GLU A 49 6.59 4.69 14.90
N GLY A 50 7.21 4.59 16.07
CA GLY A 50 7.89 5.71 16.73
C GLY A 50 6.99 6.52 17.67
N ASP A 51 7.58 7.54 18.29
CA ASP A 51 6.93 8.38 19.30
C ASP A 51 7.21 9.88 19.05
N GLY A 52 6.28 10.73 19.46
CA GLY A 52 6.35 12.18 19.40
C GLY A 52 6.57 12.70 17.98
N ARG A 53 7.73 13.34 17.76
CA ARG A 53 8.08 13.95 16.47
C ARG A 53 8.64 12.96 15.44
N LYS A 54 8.92 11.72 15.84
CA LYS A 54 9.54 10.70 14.97
C LYS A 54 8.55 9.59 14.59
N VAL A 55 7.29 9.96 14.35
CA VAL A 55 6.28 9.01 13.86
C VAL A 55 6.50 8.73 12.38
N ARG A 56 6.50 7.45 12.01
CA ARG A 56 6.58 6.97 10.63
C ARG A 56 5.33 6.20 10.28
N TYR A 57 4.90 6.34 9.04
CA TYR A 57 3.72 5.67 8.49
C TYR A 57 4.18 4.79 7.35
N SER A 58 3.67 3.56 7.27
CA SER A 58 3.84 2.76 6.07
C SER A 58 2.63 1.85 5.83
N ALA A 59 2.39 1.49 4.58
CA ALA A 59 1.30 0.62 4.19
C ALA A 59 1.65 -0.19 2.95
N GLU A 60 1.08 -1.39 2.84
CA GLU A 60 1.05 -2.12 1.57
C GLU A 60 -0.20 -1.66 0.79
N MET A 61 0.01 -1.22 -0.45
CA MET A 61 -1.00 -0.53 -1.25
C MET A 61 -2.26 -1.37 -1.48
N ALA A 62 -2.12 -2.64 -1.87
CA ALA A 62 -3.29 -3.47 -2.18
C ALA A 62 -4.11 -3.81 -0.94
N ARG A 63 -3.46 -4.07 0.20
CA ARG A 63 -4.12 -4.29 1.48
C ARG A 63 -4.88 -3.05 1.95
N LEU A 64 -4.28 -1.87 1.80
CA LEU A 64 -4.94 -0.62 2.17
C LEU A 64 -6.16 -0.35 1.26
N GLN A 65 -6.05 -0.61 -0.04
CA GLN A 65 -7.17 -0.50 -0.98
C GLN A 65 -8.28 -1.51 -0.67
N ALA A 66 -7.93 -2.78 -0.39
CA ALA A 66 -8.90 -3.80 -0.01
C ALA A 66 -9.67 -3.41 1.27
N TRP A 67 -8.96 -2.88 2.27
CA TRP A 67 -9.59 -2.35 3.48
C TRP A 67 -10.55 -1.20 3.18
N ARG A 68 -10.16 -0.24 2.33
CA ARG A 68 -11.01 0.90 1.95
C ARG A 68 -12.31 0.45 1.29
N ILE A 69 -12.25 -0.52 0.37
CA ILE A 69 -13.43 -1.02 -0.34
C ILE A 69 -14.42 -1.64 0.64
N ILE A 70 -13.94 -2.49 1.55
CA ILE A 70 -14.81 -3.14 2.55
C ILE A 70 -15.40 -2.10 3.51
N PHE A 71 -14.59 -1.13 3.93
CA PHE A 71 -14.99 -0.14 4.92
C PHE A 71 -15.98 0.90 4.34
N LEU A 72 -15.76 1.40 3.12
CA LEU A 72 -16.66 2.36 2.46
C LEU A 72 -18.00 1.75 2.02
N CYS A 73 -18.10 0.42 1.87
CA CYS A 73 -19.37 -0.24 1.62
C CYS A 73 -20.20 -0.51 2.89
N ARG A 74 -19.67 -0.17 4.08
CA ARG A 74 -20.32 -0.40 5.38
C ARG A 74 -20.79 0.88 6.09
N ASP A 75 -20.31 2.04 5.66
CA ASP A 75 -20.77 3.38 6.07
C ASP A 75 -21.73 3.93 5.01
#